data_AF-A0A8J6R318-F1
#
_entry.id   AF-A0A8J6R318-F1
#
_cell.length_a   1.000
_cell.length_b   1.000
_cell.length_c   1.000
_cell.angle_alpha   90.00
_cell.angle_beta   90.00
_cell.angle_gamma   90.00
#
_symmetry.space_group_name_H-M   'P 1'
#
loop_
_entity.id
_entity.type
_entity.pdbx_description
1 polymer ?
#
loop_
_entity_poly.entity_id
_entity_poly.type
_entity_poly.pdbx_seq_one_letter_code
_entity_poly.pdbx_strand_id
1 'polypeptide(L)'
;MAQSELAIQAPVEVLAPQLDLCDVLATTAAIEELFKTAFIPTDRASQYFRWLDELRLLKQCGRVIGPREVGKSRSSAHYQEVDRKRVSCVKAWSNSSFKRLFSQILRDINHAAPMGKRQDLRSRLAGCLEPFGIELWLLESKSLLAAGKAERYAA
;
A
#
# COMPACT_ATOMS: atom_id res chain seq x y z
N MET A 1 5.11 76.42 -29.47
CA MET A 1 5.10 75.56 -28.27
C MET A 1 5.17 74.12 -28.75
N ALA A 2 6.22 73.39 -28.38
CA ALA A 2 6.45 72.02 -28.87
C ALA A 2 5.64 71.02 -28.02
N GLN A 3 4.76 70.23 -28.65
CA GLN A 3 4.11 69.10 -28.00
C GLN A 3 5.14 67.98 -27.86
N SER A 4 5.36 67.52 -26.62
CA SER A 4 6.27 66.41 -26.32
C SER A 4 5.64 65.07 -26.70
N GLU A 5 6.30 64.31 -27.56
CA GLU A 5 5.88 62.96 -28.00
C GLU A 5 6.02 61.89 -26.90
N LEU A 6 6.55 62.24 -25.72
CA LEU A 6 6.79 61.31 -24.61
C LEU A 6 5.54 60.96 -23.76
N ALA A 7 4.37 61.48 -24.11
CA ALA A 7 3.13 61.32 -23.35
C ALA A 7 2.12 60.34 -23.96
N ILE A 8 2.52 59.51 -24.94
CA ILE A 8 1.67 58.42 -25.45
C ILE A 8 2.16 57.11 -24.84
N GLN A 9 1.77 56.85 -23.60
CA GLN A 9 1.85 55.48 -23.07
C GLN A 9 0.76 54.67 -23.78
N ALA A 10 1.17 53.68 -24.58
CA ALA A 10 0.24 52.73 -25.16
C ALA A 10 -0.52 52.03 -24.01
N PRO A 11 -1.86 51.93 -24.07
CA PRO A 11 -2.62 51.19 -23.08
C PRO A 11 -2.18 49.72 -23.16
N VAL A 12 -1.47 49.25 -22.13
CA VAL A 12 -1.19 47.82 -21.97
C VAL A 12 -2.48 47.18 -21.49
N GLU A 13 -3.26 46.63 -22.42
CA GLU A 13 -4.38 45.75 -22.08
C GLU A 13 -3.81 44.47 -21.47
N VAL A 14 -3.84 44.37 -20.15
CA VAL A 14 -3.63 43.11 -19.44
C VAL A 14 -4.87 42.26 -19.68
N LEU A 15 -4.81 41.39 -20.69
CA LEU A 15 -5.82 40.37 -20.93
C LEU A 15 -5.91 39.49 -19.67
N ALA A 16 -7.01 39.62 -18.93
CA ALA A 16 -7.30 38.70 -17.85
C ALA A 16 -7.35 37.27 -18.44
N PRO A 17 -6.68 36.28 -17.84
CA PRO A 17 -6.75 34.91 -18.33
C PRO A 17 -8.23 34.48 -18.35
N GLN A 18 -8.74 34.20 -19.55
CA GLN A 18 -10.07 33.61 -19.72
C GLN A 18 -9.98 32.15 -19.26
N LEU A 19 -10.10 31.96 -17.95
CA LEU A 19 -10.20 30.64 -17.35
C LEU A 19 -11.58 30.08 -17.66
N ASP A 20 -11.67 29.16 -18.60
CA ASP A 20 -12.88 28.36 -18.77
C ASP A 20 -13.05 27.47 -17.52
N LEU A 21 -14.12 27.74 -16.79
CA LEU A 21 -14.47 27.00 -15.57
C LEU A 21 -14.60 25.50 -15.85
N CYS A 22 -15.09 25.11 -17.04
CA CYS A 22 -15.22 23.72 -17.42
C CYS A 22 -13.86 23.03 -17.58
N ASP A 23 -12.90 23.70 -18.20
CA ASP A 23 -11.53 23.18 -18.39
C ASP A 23 -10.79 23.08 -17.05
N VAL A 24 -10.98 24.06 -16.16
CA VAL A 24 -10.41 24.03 -14.81
C VAL A 24 -10.98 22.86 -14.01
N LEU A 25 -12.29 22.61 -14.08
CA LEU A 25 -12.93 21.48 -13.39
C LEU A 25 -12.47 20.13 -13.95
N ALA A 26 -12.39 19.99 -15.28
CA ALA A 26 -11.87 18.78 -15.92
C ALA A 26 -10.42 18.50 -15.53
N THR A 27 -9.57 19.53 -15.53
CA THR A 27 -8.16 19.42 -15.13
C THR A 27 -8.04 19.03 -13.65
N THR A 28 -8.85 19.63 -12.78
CA THR A 28 -8.88 19.31 -11.35
C THR A 28 -9.31 17.86 -11.11
N ALA A 29 -10.36 17.40 -11.79
CA ALA A 29 -10.81 16.01 -11.70
C ALA A 29 -9.75 15.02 -12.18
N ALA A 30 -9.02 15.34 -13.26
CA ALA A 30 -7.91 14.51 -13.74
C ALA A 30 -6.75 14.44 -12.73
N ILE A 31 -6.41 15.57 -12.10
CA ILE A 31 -5.39 15.63 -11.05
C ILE A 31 -5.82 14.81 -9.82
N GLU A 32 -7.07 14.93 -9.38
CA GLU A 32 -7.61 14.15 -8.28
C GLU A 32 -7.58 12.65 -8.59
N GLU A 33 -7.96 12.24 -9.79
CA GLU A 33 -7.90 10.85 -10.24
C GLU A 33 -6.45 10.30 -10.22
N LEU A 34 -5.49 11.14 -10.60
CA LEU A 34 -4.07 10.81 -10.55
C LEU A 34 -3.59 10.62 -9.11
N PHE A 35 -4.01 11.49 -8.18
CA PHE A 35 -3.70 11.32 -6.75
C PHE A 35 -4.43 10.13 -6.11
N LYS A 36 -5.62 9.75 -6.61
CA LYS A 36 -6.31 8.53 -6.16
C LYS A 36 -5.51 7.27 -6.51
N THR A 37 -4.78 7.27 -7.62
CA THR A 37 -4.07 6.08 -8.11
C THR A 37 -2.60 6.06 -7.69
N ALA A 38 -1.97 7.22 -7.48
CA ALA A 38 -0.59 7.30 -7.04
C ALA A 38 -0.41 6.95 -5.54
N PHE A 39 0.72 6.31 -5.23
CA PHE A 39 1.23 6.27 -3.86
C PHE A 39 2.02 7.54 -3.59
N ILE A 40 1.63 8.28 -2.55
CA ILE A 40 2.34 9.49 -2.13
C ILE A 40 3.19 9.11 -0.92
N PRO A 41 4.54 9.11 -1.04
CA PRO A 41 5.40 8.85 0.10
C PRO A 41 5.23 9.96 1.13
N THR A 42 5.05 9.57 2.39
CA THR A 42 4.89 10.48 3.53
C THR A 42 5.86 10.07 4.64
N ASP A 43 6.13 10.97 5.59
CA ASP A 43 6.94 10.65 6.76
C ASP A 43 6.36 9.46 7.55
N ARG A 44 5.03 9.40 7.64
CA ARG A 44 4.32 8.27 8.28
C ARG A 44 4.51 6.96 7.53
N ALA A 45 4.49 6.98 6.20
CA ALA A 45 4.80 5.78 5.42
C ALA A 45 6.24 5.33 5.64
N SER A 46 7.19 6.27 5.72
CA SER A 46 8.60 5.98 5.98
C SER A 46 8.79 5.36 7.37
N GLN A 47 8.15 5.90 8.41
CA GLN A 47 8.16 5.32 9.75
C GLN A 47 7.53 3.92 9.77
N TYR A 48 6.42 3.74 9.04
CA TYR A 48 5.78 2.44 8.91
C TYR A 48 6.69 1.40 8.25
N PHE A 49 7.43 1.77 7.21
CA PHE A 49 8.37 0.86 6.54
C PHE A 49 9.55 0.49 7.44
N ARG A 50 10.12 1.46 8.16
CA ARG A 50 11.17 1.18 9.16
C ARG A 50 10.68 0.19 10.22
N TRP A 51 9.46 0.37 10.72
CA TRP A 51 8.87 -0.56 11.67
C TRP A 51 8.66 -1.97 11.08
N LEU A 52 8.24 -2.07 9.81
CA LEU A 52 8.15 -3.37 9.13
C LEU A 52 9.53 -4.03 8.94
N ASP A 53 10.56 -3.26 8.63
CA ASP A 53 11.94 -3.74 8.53
C ASP A 53 12.45 -4.25 9.88
N GLU A 54 12.21 -3.51 10.97
CA GLU A 54 12.55 -3.95 12.32
C GLU A 54 11.89 -5.29 12.66
N LEU A 55 10.58 -5.43 12.41
CA LEU A 55 9.87 -6.69 12.61
C LEU A 55 10.44 -7.83 11.77
N ARG A 56 10.79 -7.57 10.51
CA ARG A 56 11.37 -8.55 9.58
C ARG A 56 12.76 -9.02 10.04
N LEU A 57 13.60 -8.10 10.51
CA LEU A 57 14.94 -8.40 11.02
C LEU A 57 14.88 -9.15 12.35
N LEU A 58 13.99 -8.74 13.24
CA LEU A 58 13.81 -9.36 14.55
C LEU A 58 12.96 -10.64 14.52
N LYS A 59 12.41 -11.00 13.34
CA LYS A 59 11.47 -12.13 13.15
C LYS A 59 10.28 -12.06 14.12
N GLN A 60 9.80 -10.85 14.38
CA GLN A 60 8.69 -10.58 15.28
C GLN A 60 7.39 -10.35 14.51
N CYS A 61 6.26 -10.61 15.20
CA CYS A 61 4.94 -10.27 14.71
C CYS A 61 4.54 -8.88 15.19
N GLY A 62 3.83 -8.16 14.32
CA GLY A 62 3.28 -6.85 14.65
C GLY A 62 1.87 -6.70 14.10
N ARG A 63 1.13 -5.74 14.66
CA ARG A 63 -0.24 -5.46 14.27
C ARG A 63 -0.45 -3.98 14.03
N VAL A 64 -1.03 -3.66 12.89
CA VAL A 64 -1.39 -2.30 12.50
C VAL A 64 -2.90 -2.11 12.64
N ILE A 65 -3.31 -1.13 13.42
CA ILE A 65 -4.72 -0.75 13.58
C ILE A 65 -4.83 0.74 13.28
N GLY A 66 -5.91 1.12 12.60
CA GLY A 66 -6.22 2.53 12.41
C GLY A 66 -7.54 2.73 11.70
N PRO A 67 -8.04 3.98 11.62
CA PRO A 67 -9.31 4.31 10.98
C PRO A 67 -9.37 3.88 9.52
N ARG A 68 -10.57 3.80 8.94
CA ARG A 68 -10.71 3.49 7.51
C ARG A 68 -10.04 4.59 6.67
N GLU A 69 -9.56 4.20 5.50
CA GLU A 69 -9.02 5.11 4.46
C GLU A 69 -7.75 5.91 4.81
N VAL A 70 -7.13 5.68 5.98
CA VAL A 70 -5.85 6.31 6.35
C VAL A 70 -4.61 5.78 5.60
N GLY A 71 -4.80 5.06 4.50
CA GLY A 71 -3.70 4.61 3.64
C GLY A 71 -2.93 3.34 4.08
N LYS A 72 -3.31 2.66 5.18
CA LYS A 72 -2.64 1.43 5.66
C LYS A 72 -2.38 0.40 4.55
N SER A 73 -3.44 -0.04 3.89
CA SER A 73 -3.37 -1.06 2.83
C SER A 73 -2.52 -0.60 1.65
N ARG A 74 -2.58 0.69 1.30
CA ARG A 74 -1.81 1.26 0.20
C ARG A 74 -0.31 1.28 0.54
N SER A 75 0.04 1.67 1.77
CA SER A 75 1.43 1.61 2.25
C SER A 75 1.96 0.18 2.30
N SER A 76 1.19 -0.80 2.80
CA SER A 76 1.60 -2.20 2.82
C SER A 76 1.80 -2.77 1.41
N ALA A 77 0.90 -2.43 0.46
CA ALA A 77 1.03 -2.84 -0.94
C ALA A 77 2.28 -2.23 -1.58
N HIS A 78 2.53 -0.94 -1.37
CA HIS A 78 3.72 -0.28 -1.90
C HIS A 78 5.02 -0.86 -1.32
N TYR A 79 5.06 -1.14 -0.01
CA TYR A 79 6.21 -1.81 0.62
C TYR A 79 6.49 -3.19 -0.01
N GLN A 80 5.43 -3.97 -0.24
CA GLN A 80 5.56 -5.25 -0.95
C GLN A 80 6.08 -5.06 -2.38
N GLU A 81 5.67 -4.01 -3.09
CA GLU A 81 6.17 -3.72 -4.43
C GLU A 81 7.67 -3.40 -4.46
N VAL A 82 8.18 -2.76 -3.40
CA VAL A 82 9.61 -2.46 -3.25
C VAL A 82 10.42 -3.72 -2.97
N ASP A 83 9.90 -4.65 -2.17
CA ASP A 83 10.60 -5.89 -1.78
C ASP A 83 9.80 -7.17 -2.11
N ARG A 84 9.40 -7.31 -3.37
CA ARG A 84 8.51 -8.41 -3.84
C ARG A 84 9.03 -9.82 -3.61
N LYS A 85 10.36 -9.98 -3.46
CA LYS A 85 10.98 -11.28 -3.26
C LYS A 85 10.88 -11.74 -1.81
N ARG A 86 10.97 -10.81 -0.85
CA ARG A 86 11.01 -11.11 0.58
C ARG A 86 9.69 -10.87 1.29
N VAL A 87 8.80 -10.08 0.70
CA VAL A 87 7.53 -9.67 1.31
C VAL A 87 6.37 -10.24 0.51
N SER A 88 5.49 -10.96 1.19
CA SER A 88 4.25 -11.46 0.61
C SER A 88 3.05 -10.78 1.28
N CYS A 89 2.11 -10.26 0.48
CA CYS A 89 0.89 -9.65 0.98
C CYS A 89 -0.31 -10.55 0.65
N VAL A 90 -1.06 -10.94 1.68
CA VAL A 90 -2.21 -11.83 1.55
C VAL A 90 -3.46 -11.13 2.08
N LYS A 91 -4.43 -10.98 1.18
CA LYS A 91 -5.76 -10.43 1.51
C LYS A 91 -6.62 -11.53 2.12
N ALA A 92 -6.70 -11.55 3.45
CA ALA A 92 -7.56 -12.46 4.17
C ALA A 92 -9.03 -12.09 3.96
N TRP A 93 -9.83 -13.04 3.49
CA TRP A 93 -11.28 -12.85 3.40
C TRP A 93 -11.89 -12.62 4.79
N SER A 94 -12.93 -11.79 4.86
CA SER A 94 -13.73 -11.62 6.07
C SER A 94 -14.24 -12.98 6.55
N ASN A 95 -14.01 -13.30 7.83
CA ASN A 95 -14.41 -14.56 8.48
C ASN A 95 -13.70 -15.83 7.94
N SER A 96 -12.49 -15.69 7.41
CA SER A 96 -11.63 -16.83 7.06
C SER A 96 -11.38 -17.74 8.26
N SER A 97 -11.62 -19.05 8.10
CA SER A 97 -11.05 -20.03 9.03
C SER A 97 -9.54 -20.11 8.82
N PHE A 98 -8.80 -20.50 9.86
CA PHE A 98 -7.35 -20.70 9.79
C PHE A 98 -6.93 -21.61 8.63
N LYS A 99 -7.65 -22.72 8.47
CA LYS A 99 -7.40 -23.67 7.38
C LYS A 99 -7.51 -23.00 6.01
N ARG A 100 -8.49 -22.11 5.85
CA ARG A 100 -8.71 -21.37 4.60
C ARG A 100 -7.62 -20.32 4.37
N LEU A 101 -7.24 -19.58 5.41
CA LEU A 101 -6.15 -18.61 5.34
C LEU A 101 -4.82 -19.27 4.96
N PHE A 102 -4.44 -20.34 5.66
CA PHE A 102 -3.22 -21.08 5.36
C PHE A 102 -3.23 -21.71 3.96
N SER A 103 -4.37 -22.25 3.52
CA SER A 103 -4.51 -22.78 2.16
C SER A 103 -4.40 -21.67 1.11
N GLN A 104 -4.89 -20.46 1.41
CA GLN A 104 -4.78 -19.31 0.54
C GLN A 104 -3.32 -18.88 0.42
N ILE A 105 -2.60 -18.76 1.53
CA ILE A 105 -1.19 -18.35 1.48
C ILE A 105 -0.34 -19.38 0.71
N LEU A 106 -0.57 -20.68 0.89
CA LEU A 106 0.10 -21.72 0.10
C LEU A 106 -0.19 -21.61 -1.41
N ARG A 107 -1.40 -21.20 -1.79
CA ARG A 107 -1.75 -20.95 -3.20
C ARG A 107 -1.08 -19.69 -3.74
N ASP A 108 -1.05 -18.62 -2.94
CA ASP A 108 -0.45 -17.34 -3.36
C ASP A 108 1.06 -17.49 -3.57
N ILE A 109 1.72 -18.38 -2.83
CA ILE A 109 3.14 -18.73 -3.00
C ILE A 109 3.32 -19.78 -4.14
N ASN A 110 2.25 -20.16 -4.84
CA ASN A 110 2.23 -21.12 -5.94
C ASN A 110 2.89 -22.47 -5.59
N HIS A 111 2.66 -22.96 -4.37
CA HIS A 111 3.53 -23.99 -3.81
C HIS A 111 2.89 -25.40 -3.70
N ALA A 112 3.55 -26.39 -4.34
CA ALA A 112 3.50 -27.79 -3.93
C ALA A 112 4.59 -28.03 -2.86
N ALA A 113 4.22 -28.05 -1.58
CA ALA A 113 5.21 -28.13 -0.49
C ALA A 113 6.06 -29.42 -0.62
N PRO A 114 7.40 -29.37 -0.43
CA PRO A 114 8.26 -30.54 -0.51
C PRO A 114 8.15 -31.42 0.75
N MET A 115 7.69 -30.85 1.87
CA MET A 115 7.63 -31.49 3.19
C MET A 115 6.23 -31.32 3.82
N GLY A 116 5.78 -32.34 4.54
CA GLY A 116 4.53 -32.35 5.32
C GLY A 116 3.34 -33.06 4.66
N LYS A 117 2.43 -33.62 5.48
CA LYS A 117 1.17 -34.23 4.99
C LYS A 117 0.31 -33.14 4.35
N ARG A 118 -0.42 -33.44 3.27
CA ARG A 118 -1.34 -32.48 2.60
C ARG A 118 -2.30 -31.78 3.56
N GLN A 119 -2.68 -32.46 4.65
CA GLN A 119 -3.61 -31.97 5.66
C GLN A 119 -2.96 -31.06 6.72
N ASP A 120 -1.64 -31.13 6.89
CA ASP A 120 -0.90 -30.32 7.86
C ASP A 120 -0.39 -29.03 7.19
N LEU A 121 -1.22 -28.00 7.23
CA LEU A 121 -0.94 -26.73 6.59
C LEU A 121 0.16 -25.93 7.30
N ARG A 122 0.35 -26.09 8.62
CA ARG A 122 1.32 -25.31 9.40
C ARG A 122 2.75 -25.70 9.03
N SER A 123 3.03 -27.00 9.07
CA SER A 123 4.35 -27.54 8.69
C SER A 123 4.68 -27.24 7.22
N ARG A 124 3.67 -27.29 6.35
CA ARG A 124 3.84 -26.90 4.94
C ARG A 124 4.25 -25.44 4.81
N LEU A 125 3.55 -24.51 5.47
CA LEU A 125 3.88 -23.08 5.41
C LEU A 125 5.27 -22.78 5.97
N ALA A 126 5.65 -23.39 7.10
CA ALA A 126 6.99 -23.24 7.67
C ALA A 126 8.07 -23.70 6.69
N GLY A 127 7.86 -24.85 6.04
CA GLY A 127 8.76 -25.38 5.01
C GLY A 127 8.81 -24.55 3.72
N CYS A 128 7.90 -23.59 3.51
CA CYS A 128 7.92 -22.67 2.37
C CYS A 128 8.74 -21.41 2.61
N LEU A 129 9.04 -21.04 3.86
CA LEU A 129 9.63 -19.73 4.18
C LEU A 129 11.08 -19.62 3.68
N GLU A 130 11.92 -20.59 4.03
CA GLU A 130 13.34 -20.59 3.65
C GLU A 130 13.55 -20.78 2.13
N PRO A 131 12.91 -21.75 1.45
CA PRO A 131 13.21 -22.01 0.03
C PRO A 131 12.76 -20.87 -0.90
N PHE A 132 11.77 -20.08 -0.49
CA PHE A 132 11.22 -18.98 -1.28
C PHE A 132 11.81 -17.63 -0.88
N GLY A 133 12.68 -17.59 0.14
CA GLY A 133 13.28 -16.36 0.64
C GLY A 133 12.26 -15.36 1.18
N ILE A 134 11.07 -15.82 1.58
CA ILE A 134 10.03 -14.94 2.11
C ILE A 134 10.31 -14.71 3.60
N GLU A 135 10.53 -13.46 3.95
CA GLU A 135 10.94 -13.04 5.28
C GLU A 135 9.82 -12.36 6.07
N LEU A 136 8.80 -11.81 5.38
CA LEU A 136 7.69 -11.09 6.03
C LEU A 136 6.36 -11.31 5.31
N TRP A 137 5.31 -11.63 6.07
CA TRP A 137 3.96 -11.80 5.55
C TRP A 137 3.05 -10.70 6.07
N LEU A 138 2.45 -9.95 5.16
CA LEU A 138 1.48 -8.91 5.44
C LEU A 138 0.08 -9.49 5.27
N LEU A 139 -0.62 -9.69 6.39
CA LEU A 139 -1.98 -10.20 6.39
C LEU A 139 -2.97 -9.03 6.44
N GLU A 140 -3.58 -8.71 5.31
CA GLU A 140 -4.61 -7.67 5.25
C GLU A 140 -5.97 -8.28 5.57
N SER A 141 -6.61 -7.82 6.64
CA SER A 141 -7.98 -8.23 6.97
C SER A 141 -8.93 -7.04 7.07
N LYS A 142 -10.14 -7.22 6.53
CA LYS A 142 -11.24 -6.27 6.70
C LYS A 142 -11.92 -6.36 8.07
N SER A 143 -11.59 -7.36 8.91
CA SER A 143 -12.20 -7.52 10.25
C SER A 143 -11.18 -7.83 11.34
N LEU A 144 -11.32 -7.17 12.50
CA LEU A 144 -10.46 -7.33 13.69
C LEU A 144 -10.42 -8.78 14.22
N LEU A 145 -11.49 -9.56 13.99
CA LEU A 145 -11.65 -10.94 14.45
C LEU A 145 -10.69 -11.95 13.80
N ALA A 146 -10.15 -11.64 12.62
CA ALA A 146 -9.16 -12.51 11.96
C ALA A 146 -7.74 -12.33 12.56
N ALA A 147 -7.42 -11.13 13.05
CA ALA A 147 -6.08 -10.77 13.54
C ALA A 147 -5.74 -11.44 14.88
N GLY A 148 -6.65 -11.39 15.87
CA GLY A 148 -6.43 -12.03 17.18
C GLY A 148 -6.37 -13.57 17.13
N LYS A 149 -6.79 -14.14 16.00
CA LYS A 149 -6.67 -15.55 15.69
C LYS A 149 -5.25 -15.89 15.20
N ALA A 150 -4.68 -15.08 14.31
CA ALA A 150 -3.34 -15.29 13.75
C ALA A 150 -2.21 -15.16 14.80
N GLU A 151 -2.32 -14.21 15.74
CA GLU A 151 -1.32 -13.97 16.80
C GLU A 151 -1.08 -15.21 17.69
N ARG A 152 -2.10 -16.03 17.96
CA ARG A 152 -1.98 -17.21 18.83
C ARG A 152 -1.13 -18.36 18.26
N TYR A 153 -0.76 -18.30 16.98
CA TYR A 153 -0.06 -19.39 16.29
C TYR A 153 1.29 -18.97 15.69
N ALA A 154 1.62 -17.68 15.78
CA ALA A 154 2.95 -17.18 15.47
C ALA A 154 3.92 -17.24 16.67
N ALA A 155 3.40 -17.60 17.85
CA ALA A 155 4.18 -18.03 19.02
C ALA A 155 4.47 -19.54 18.99
#